data_AF-A0A138ABT4-F1
#
_entry.id   AF-A0A138ABT4-F1
#
_cell.length_a   1.000
_cell.length_b   1.000
_cell.length_c   1.000
_cell.angle_alpha   90.00
_cell.angle_beta   90.00
_cell.angle_gamma   90.00
#
_symmetry.space_group_name_H-M   'P 1'
#
loop_
_entity.id
_entity.type
_entity.pdbx_description
1 polymer ?
#
loop_
_entity_poly.entity_id
_entity_poly.type
_entity_poly.pdbx_seq_one_letter_code
_entity_poly.pdbx_strand_id
1 'polypeptide(L)'
;MFASALRRLFTLAGSPTVRAVADAVGVSAATVSNWRTGRHLPAEFETVEPMLVWLTARATSNRHVVAEVVTVSQWQQLFSTATGRDPALPVLTQIATAAEQWALDTDTSEPVQLDAARLLLLSCVAVSSTGVLTLRVPELPAAAGRIVAELVEIGVLSLTPDPGDENQDLVRLTDLRVIETWSRLSTWVEQARPVLISRSALEQDAQRWATAGRPRAWLYDHVRLTLTADALIALSPDLGAAGTQSAAFWFGAATTAHIPPGTVTEFWAASQAASLRTLRVHQMIAAVLIALIAMTLGLGLALGAVTA
;
A
#
# COMPACT_ATOMS: atom_id res chain seq x y z
N MET A 1 -4.53 25.48 -2.27
CA MET A 1 -5.78 24.73 -1.97
C MET A 1 -6.70 25.48 -1.00
N PHE A 2 -6.21 26.01 0.13
CA PHE A 2 -7.03 26.82 1.07
C PHE A 2 -7.68 28.06 0.42
N ALA A 3 -6.90 28.94 -0.21
CA ALA A 3 -7.43 30.17 -0.82
C ALA A 3 -8.43 29.93 -1.97
N SER A 4 -8.27 28.83 -2.72
CA SER A 4 -9.25 28.41 -3.74
C SER A 4 -10.56 27.94 -3.11
N ALA A 5 -10.49 27.11 -2.06
CA ALA A 5 -11.68 26.70 -1.31
C ALA A 5 -12.38 27.91 -0.69
N LEU A 6 -11.61 28.85 -0.12
CA LEU A 6 -12.16 30.06 0.52
C LEU A 6 -12.89 30.95 -0.50
N ARG A 7 -12.31 31.15 -1.70
CA ARG A 7 -12.99 31.85 -2.79
C ARG A 7 -14.28 31.16 -3.21
N ARG A 8 -14.31 29.82 -3.27
CA ARG A 8 -15.53 29.06 -3.55
C ARG A 8 -16.58 29.29 -2.47
N LEU A 9 -16.20 29.26 -1.18
CA LEU A 9 -17.14 29.52 -0.08
C LEU A 9 -17.75 30.92 -0.15
N PHE A 10 -16.97 31.94 -0.56
CA PHE A 10 -17.50 33.28 -0.84
C PHE A 10 -18.59 33.23 -1.92
N THR A 11 -18.37 32.52 -3.02
CA THR A 11 -19.38 32.35 -4.08
C THR A 11 -20.63 31.67 -3.54
N LEU A 12 -20.48 30.58 -2.78
CA LEU A 12 -21.60 29.83 -2.18
C LEU A 12 -22.40 30.67 -1.17
N ALA A 13 -21.74 31.57 -0.45
CA ALA A 13 -22.36 32.51 0.50
C ALA A 13 -23.06 33.70 -0.18
N GLY A 14 -23.20 33.69 -1.52
CA GLY A 14 -23.83 34.76 -2.30
C GLY A 14 -22.91 35.93 -2.61
N SER A 15 -21.60 35.68 -2.71
CA SER A 15 -20.56 36.69 -3.01
C SER A 15 -20.61 37.93 -2.12
N PRO A 16 -20.60 37.79 -0.77
CA PRO A 16 -20.59 38.93 0.13
C PRO A 16 -19.36 39.80 -0.11
N THR A 17 -19.51 41.12 0.08
CA THR A 17 -18.37 42.03 -0.05
C THR A 17 -17.34 41.77 1.05
N VAL A 18 -16.07 41.99 0.75
CA VAL A 18 -14.97 41.83 1.71
C VAL A 18 -15.20 42.68 2.97
N ARG A 19 -15.81 43.86 2.81
CA ARG A 19 -16.17 44.75 3.92
C ARG A 19 -17.29 44.19 4.80
N ALA A 20 -18.34 43.63 4.20
CA ALA A 20 -19.42 43.01 4.97
C ALA A 20 -18.93 41.81 5.80
N VAL A 21 -18.00 41.02 5.24
CA VAL A 21 -17.35 39.94 5.98
C VAL A 21 -16.49 40.50 7.11
N ALA A 22 -15.60 41.45 6.80
CA ALA A 22 -14.72 42.11 7.77
C ALA A 22 -15.48 42.68 8.98
N ASP A 23 -16.58 43.39 8.73
CA ASP A 23 -17.43 43.97 9.78
C ASP A 23 -18.11 42.86 10.62
N ALA A 24 -18.50 41.75 10.02
CA ALA A 24 -19.15 40.63 10.71
C ALA A 24 -18.21 39.82 11.61
N VAL A 25 -16.91 39.75 11.27
CA VAL A 25 -15.90 39.03 12.06
C VAL A 25 -14.96 39.92 12.88
N GLY A 26 -15.09 41.25 12.78
CA GLY A 26 -14.29 42.18 13.58
C GLY A 26 -12.83 42.29 13.13
N VAL A 27 -12.55 42.13 11.83
CA VAL A 27 -11.20 42.29 11.25
C VAL A 27 -11.21 43.35 10.14
N SER A 28 -10.04 43.76 9.64
CA SER A 28 -9.98 44.73 8.55
C SER A 28 -10.34 44.10 7.19
N ALA A 29 -10.91 44.89 6.27
CA ALA A 29 -11.17 44.44 4.90
C ALA A 29 -9.88 44.04 4.16
N ALA A 30 -8.75 44.69 4.45
CA ALA A 30 -7.45 44.31 3.90
C ALA A 30 -7.02 42.91 4.37
N THR A 31 -7.25 42.59 5.66
CA THR A 31 -6.97 41.27 6.25
C THR A 31 -7.77 40.17 5.55
N VAL A 32 -9.08 40.36 5.39
CA VAL A 32 -9.95 39.39 4.70
C VAL A 32 -9.52 39.21 3.24
N SER A 33 -9.16 40.29 2.56
CA SER A 33 -8.66 40.24 1.18
C SER A 33 -7.36 39.43 1.08
N ASN A 34 -6.40 39.68 1.98
CA ASN A 34 -5.14 38.97 2.06
C ASN A 34 -5.38 37.46 2.22
N TRP A 35 -6.17 37.05 3.22
CA TRP A 35 -6.52 35.65 3.46
C TRP A 35 -7.21 35.00 2.26
N ARG A 36 -8.15 35.69 1.61
CA ARG A 36 -8.83 35.22 0.40
C ARG A 36 -7.88 34.97 -0.77
N THR A 37 -6.79 35.73 -0.86
CA THR A 37 -5.73 35.51 -1.85
C THR A 37 -4.66 34.51 -1.41
N GLY A 38 -4.75 33.98 -0.18
CA GLY A 38 -3.75 33.08 0.41
C GLY A 38 -2.49 33.79 0.90
N ARG A 39 -2.50 35.12 0.98
CA ARG A 39 -1.39 35.92 1.49
C ARG A 39 -1.59 36.26 2.96
N HIS A 40 -0.49 36.30 3.71
CA HIS A 40 -0.49 36.68 5.14
C HIS A 40 -1.57 35.94 5.94
N LEU A 41 -1.65 34.61 5.75
CA LEU A 41 -2.50 33.78 6.59
C LEU A 41 -2.07 33.94 8.05
N PRO A 42 -3.02 33.94 9.00
CA PRO A 42 -2.69 34.02 10.41
C PRO A 42 -1.88 32.79 10.83
N ALA A 43 -1.22 32.90 11.98
CA ALA A 43 -0.54 31.77 12.60
C ALA A 43 -1.54 30.68 13.00
N GLU A 44 -2.59 31.08 13.71
CA GLU A 44 -3.56 30.17 14.33
C GLU A 44 -4.87 30.10 13.52
N PHE A 45 -5.48 28.91 13.47
CA PHE A 45 -6.72 28.66 12.72
C PHE A 45 -7.92 29.41 13.32
N GLU A 46 -7.93 29.54 14.64
CA GLU A 46 -8.94 30.22 15.46
C GLU A 46 -9.11 31.69 15.04
N THR A 47 -8.09 32.28 14.41
CA THR A 47 -8.16 33.66 13.90
C THR A 47 -9.00 33.76 12.61
N VAL A 48 -9.04 32.70 11.80
CA VAL A 48 -9.82 32.66 10.55
C VAL A 48 -11.16 31.93 10.72
N GLU A 49 -11.30 31.10 11.76
CA GLU A 49 -12.48 30.28 12.05
C GLU A 49 -13.80 31.06 12.09
N PRO A 50 -13.92 32.20 12.81
CA PRO A 50 -15.18 32.96 12.85
C PRO A 50 -15.68 33.35 11.45
N MET A 51 -14.75 33.59 10.51
CA MET A 51 -15.09 33.98 9.14
C MET A 51 -15.62 32.78 8.36
N LEU A 52 -14.98 31.62 8.53
CA LEU A 52 -15.41 30.37 7.93
C LEU A 52 -16.79 29.95 8.44
N VAL A 53 -17.03 30.07 9.75
CA VAL A 53 -18.33 29.79 10.38
C VAL A 53 -19.40 30.73 9.84
N TRP A 54 -19.13 32.04 9.79
CA TRP A 54 -20.08 33.02 9.28
C TRP A 54 -20.45 32.78 7.81
N LEU A 55 -19.44 32.55 6.96
CA LEU A 55 -19.65 32.25 5.54
C LEU A 55 -20.38 30.92 5.33
N THR A 56 -20.08 29.91 6.14
CA THR A 56 -20.73 28.60 6.12
C THR A 56 -22.21 28.73 6.51
N ALA A 57 -22.51 29.42 7.60
CA ALA A 57 -23.89 29.68 8.03
C ALA A 57 -24.69 30.45 6.96
N ARG A 58 -24.05 31.41 6.29
CA ARG A 58 -24.65 32.16 5.19
C ARG A 58 -24.86 31.29 3.94
N ALA A 59 -23.92 30.41 3.60
CA ALA A 59 -24.04 29.49 2.48
C ALA A 59 -25.14 28.44 2.71
N THR A 60 -25.26 27.90 3.93
CA THR A 60 -26.28 26.89 4.29
C THR A 60 -27.68 27.47 4.43
N SER A 61 -27.81 28.79 4.63
CA SER A 61 -29.10 29.50 4.58
C SER A 61 -29.75 29.41 3.19
N ASN A 62 -28.96 29.19 2.13
CA ASN A 62 -29.46 28.82 0.81
C ASN A 62 -29.65 27.30 0.72
N ARG A 63 -30.89 26.81 0.96
CA ARG A 63 -31.27 25.38 1.09
C ARG A 63 -30.79 24.42 -0.02
N HIS A 64 -30.26 24.91 -1.14
CA HIS A 64 -29.75 24.10 -2.25
C HIS A 64 -28.25 23.73 -2.17
N VAL A 65 -27.50 24.18 -1.17
CA VAL A 65 -26.01 24.16 -1.18
C VAL A 65 -25.37 23.23 -0.14
N VAL A 66 -26.15 22.55 0.70
CA VAL A 66 -25.65 21.81 1.89
C VAL A 66 -24.61 20.72 1.56
N ALA A 67 -24.68 20.10 0.38
CA ALA A 67 -23.73 19.05 -0.01
C ALA A 67 -22.34 19.55 -0.46
N GLU A 68 -22.16 20.85 -0.70
CA GLU A 68 -20.88 21.41 -1.18
C GLU A 68 -20.07 22.15 -0.10
N VAL A 69 -20.60 22.26 1.12
CA VAL A 69 -19.95 23.04 2.18
C VAL A 69 -18.97 22.17 2.96
N VAL A 70 -17.70 22.59 2.92
CA VAL A 70 -16.57 21.95 3.60
C VAL A 70 -16.76 22.00 5.12
N THR A 71 -16.50 20.90 5.82
CA THR A 71 -16.60 20.81 7.29
C THR A 71 -15.48 21.58 7.99
N VAL A 72 -15.64 21.89 9.29
CA VAL A 72 -14.60 22.57 10.08
C VAL A 72 -13.28 21.78 10.09
N SER A 73 -13.33 20.45 10.23
CA SER A 73 -12.15 19.59 10.18
C SER A 73 -11.42 19.64 8.83
N GLN A 74 -12.16 19.65 7.72
CA GLN A 74 -11.60 19.80 6.39
C GLN A 74 -10.97 21.19 6.18
N TRP A 75 -11.56 22.25 6.75
CA TRP A 75 -10.98 23.60 6.74
C TRP A 75 -9.67 23.67 7.51
N GLN A 76 -9.60 23.06 8.69
CA GLN A 76 -8.36 22.97 9.48
C GLN A 76 -7.27 22.27 8.68
N GLN A 77 -7.58 21.14 8.05
CA GLN A 77 -6.61 20.41 7.21
C GLN A 77 -6.10 21.28 6.04
N LEU A 78 -7.00 21.97 5.32
CA LEU A 78 -6.61 22.88 4.24
C LEU A 78 -5.75 24.06 4.73
N PHE A 79 -6.04 24.60 5.91
CA PHE A 79 -5.29 25.70 6.52
C PHE A 79 -3.89 25.26 6.92
N SER A 80 -3.78 24.14 7.61
CA SER A 80 -2.55 23.48 8.00
C SER A 80 -1.61 23.21 6.82
N THR A 81 -2.15 22.69 5.72
CA THR A 81 -1.38 22.54 4.48
C THR A 81 -0.91 23.89 3.91
N ALA A 82 -1.73 24.94 3.99
CA ALA A 82 -1.41 26.25 3.44
C ALA A 82 -0.41 27.06 4.28
N THR A 83 -0.36 26.83 5.59
CA THR A 83 0.58 27.48 6.53
C THR A 83 1.83 26.64 6.78
N GLY A 84 1.89 25.41 6.27
CA GLY A 84 2.97 24.46 6.54
C GLY A 84 2.95 23.91 7.97
N ARG A 85 1.90 24.18 8.74
CA ARG A 85 1.68 23.62 10.09
C ARG A 85 0.79 22.41 9.97
N ASP A 86 1.37 21.27 9.65
CA ASP A 86 0.66 20.00 9.73
C ASP A 86 0.55 19.59 11.21
N PRO A 87 -0.65 19.67 11.84
CA PRO A 87 -0.81 19.44 13.28
C PRO A 87 -0.53 17.99 13.67
N ALA A 88 -0.54 17.07 12.71
CA ALA A 88 -0.14 15.69 12.93
C ALA A 88 1.39 15.53 12.96
N LEU A 89 2.16 16.44 12.35
CA LEU A 89 3.61 16.29 12.23
C LEU A 89 4.34 16.23 13.58
N PRO A 90 4.00 17.04 14.61
CA PRO A 90 4.59 16.90 15.95
C PRO A 90 4.28 15.54 16.58
N VAL A 91 3.04 15.05 16.43
CA VAL A 91 2.61 13.74 16.96
C VAL A 91 3.35 12.62 16.24
N LEU A 92 3.43 12.68 14.90
CA LEU A 92 4.17 11.71 14.09
C LEU A 92 5.67 11.72 14.41
N THR A 93 6.25 12.90 14.67
CA THR A 93 7.64 13.03 15.10
C THR A 93 7.88 12.40 16.48
N GLN A 94 6.93 12.57 17.41
CA GLN A 94 6.98 11.93 18.72
C GLN A 94 6.86 10.41 18.61
N ILE A 95 5.92 9.91 17.81
CA ILE A 95 5.76 8.48 17.50
C ILE A 95 7.05 7.93 16.87
N ALA A 96 7.62 8.61 15.88
CA ALA A 96 8.85 8.19 15.21
C ALA A 96 10.04 8.15 16.19
N THR A 97 10.12 9.10 17.12
CA THR A 97 11.17 9.13 18.15
C THR A 97 11.03 7.98 19.12
N ALA A 98 9.81 7.72 19.61
CA ALA A 98 9.51 6.60 20.50
C ALA A 98 9.75 5.24 19.81
N ALA A 99 9.37 5.13 18.54
CA ALA A 99 9.62 3.95 17.71
C ALA A 99 11.12 3.70 17.50
N GLU A 100 11.92 4.74 17.26
CA GLU A 100 13.37 4.58 17.11
C GLU A 100 14.04 4.16 18.42
N GLN A 101 13.63 4.70 19.57
CA GLN A 101 14.14 4.25 20.87
C GLN A 101 13.81 2.78 21.12
N TRP A 102 12.55 2.38 20.95
CA TRP A 102 12.14 0.98 21.05
C TRP A 102 12.93 0.07 20.08
N ALA A 103 13.14 0.52 18.84
CA ALA A 103 13.89 -0.24 17.85
C ALA A 103 15.36 -0.42 18.26
N LEU A 104 16.02 0.60 18.82
CA LEU A 104 17.40 0.52 19.31
C LEU A 104 17.54 -0.45 20.50
N ASP A 105 16.59 -0.41 21.44
CA ASP A 105 16.55 -1.31 22.59
C ASP A 105 16.32 -2.77 22.13
N THR A 106 15.44 -2.97 21.16
CA THR A 106 15.12 -4.28 20.58
C THR A 106 16.28 -4.83 19.74
N ASP A 107 16.96 -3.99 18.94
CA ASP A 107 18.16 -4.37 18.17
C ASP A 107 19.25 -4.93 19.10
N THR A 108 19.41 -4.29 20.25
CA THR A 108 20.43 -4.66 21.25
C THR A 108 20.06 -5.93 22.00
N SER A 109 18.79 -6.11 22.34
CA SER A 109 18.32 -7.20 23.23
C SER A 109 17.88 -8.45 22.46
N GLU A 110 17.07 -8.26 21.43
CA GLU A 110 16.38 -9.32 20.68
C GLU A 110 16.34 -9.00 19.17
N PRO A 111 17.46 -9.10 18.43
CA PRO A 111 17.52 -8.69 17.02
C PRO A 111 16.55 -9.46 16.10
N VAL A 112 16.20 -10.69 16.47
CA VAL A 112 15.18 -11.50 15.77
C VAL A 112 13.78 -10.87 15.89
N GLN A 113 13.46 -10.27 17.04
CA GLN A 113 12.20 -9.56 17.24
C GLN A 113 12.15 -8.29 16.37
N LEU A 114 13.27 -7.58 16.24
CA LEU A 114 13.35 -6.40 15.37
C LEU A 114 13.15 -6.78 13.90
N ASP A 115 13.74 -7.89 13.43
CA ASP A 115 13.50 -8.33 12.06
C ASP A 115 12.04 -8.76 11.84
N ALA A 116 11.43 -9.47 12.79
CA ALA A 116 10.01 -9.78 12.74
C ALA A 116 9.13 -8.51 12.69
N ALA A 117 9.49 -7.46 13.43
CA ALA A 117 8.81 -6.17 13.40
C ALA A 117 9.01 -5.44 12.06
N ARG A 118 10.21 -5.49 11.48
CA ARG A 118 10.50 -4.98 10.13
C ARG A 118 9.59 -5.66 9.11
N LEU A 119 9.50 -6.99 9.14
CA LEU A 119 8.62 -7.76 8.24
C LEU A 119 7.14 -7.39 8.42
N LEU A 120 6.69 -7.26 9.67
CA LEU A 120 5.33 -6.82 10.01
C LEU A 120 5.03 -5.43 9.43
N LEU A 121 5.90 -4.45 9.64
CA LEU A 121 5.72 -3.09 9.13
C LEU A 121 5.72 -3.05 7.60
N LEU A 122 6.63 -3.77 6.95
CA LEU A 122 6.65 -3.88 5.47
C LEU A 122 5.38 -4.56 4.94
N SER A 123 4.82 -5.53 5.69
CA SER A 123 3.57 -6.18 5.29
C SER A 123 2.35 -5.24 5.32
N CYS A 124 2.40 -4.17 6.12
CA CYS A 124 1.39 -3.10 6.19
C CYS A 124 1.45 -2.10 5.01
N VAL A 125 2.45 -2.21 4.13
CA VAL A 125 2.67 -1.23 3.05
C VAL A 125 2.57 -1.90 1.68
N ALA A 126 1.70 -1.38 0.81
CA ALA A 126 1.60 -1.80 -0.58
C ALA A 126 2.04 -0.70 -1.54
N VAL A 127 2.40 -1.08 -2.77
CA VAL A 127 2.71 -0.16 -3.86
C VAL A 127 1.57 -0.21 -4.88
N SER A 128 0.96 0.95 -5.15
CA SER A 128 -0.07 1.09 -6.16
C SER A 128 0.50 0.87 -7.57
N SER A 129 -0.38 0.69 -8.56
CA SER A 129 0.02 0.63 -9.97
C SER A 129 0.73 1.91 -10.47
N THR A 130 0.55 3.03 -9.77
CA THR A 130 1.23 4.31 -10.05
C THR A 130 2.56 4.46 -9.33
N GLY A 131 3.01 3.44 -8.58
CA GLY A 131 4.26 3.46 -7.81
C GLY A 131 4.17 4.18 -6.47
N VAL A 132 2.96 4.57 -6.04
CA VAL A 132 2.74 5.31 -4.78
C VAL A 132 2.52 4.32 -3.64
N LEU A 133 3.05 4.62 -2.45
CA LEU A 133 2.84 3.80 -1.26
C LEU A 133 1.40 3.95 -0.76
N THR A 134 0.83 2.84 -0.32
CA THR A 134 -0.55 2.75 0.18
C THR A 134 -0.60 1.86 1.42
N LEU A 135 -1.55 2.12 2.30
CA LEU A 135 -1.76 1.31 3.51
C LEU A 135 -2.45 0.00 3.16
N ARG A 136 -1.91 -1.10 3.66
CA ARG A 136 -2.42 -2.47 3.52
C ARG A 136 -2.67 -3.05 4.90
N VAL A 137 -3.73 -3.84 5.02
CA VAL A 137 -3.96 -4.68 6.20
C VAL A 137 -3.11 -5.94 6.03
N PRO A 138 -2.15 -6.23 6.91
CA PRO A 138 -1.38 -7.46 6.86
C PRO A 138 -2.21 -8.61 7.40
N GLU A 139 -1.87 -9.82 6.97
CA GLU A 139 -2.30 -11.02 7.68
C GLU A 139 -1.27 -11.35 8.76
N LEU A 140 -1.72 -11.41 10.00
CA LEU A 140 -0.85 -11.52 11.16
C LEU A 140 -0.64 -12.99 11.54
N PRO A 141 0.61 -13.46 11.66
CA PRO A 141 0.87 -14.72 12.33
C PRO A 141 0.54 -14.57 13.83
N ALA A 142 0.04 -15.63 14.47
CA ALA A 142 -0.34 -15.60 15.89
C ALA A 142 0.80 -15.16 16.83
N ALA A 143 2.05 -15.43 16.44
CA ALA A 143 3.25 -15.03 17.17
C ALA A 143 3.53 -13.51 17.14
N ALA A 144 2.91 -12.75 16.22
CA ALA A 144 3.14 -11.31 16.12
C ALA A 144 2.42 -10.49 17.20
N GLY A 145 1.56 -11.12 18.02
CA GLY A 145 0.71 -10.40 18.99
C GLY A 145 1.47 -9.48 19.94
N ARG A 146 2.65 -9.91 20.43
CA ARG A 146 3.49 -9.07 21.29
C ARG A 146 4.02 -7.84 20.57
N ILE A 147 4.59 -8.03 19.37
CA ILE A 147 5.15 -6.95 18.55
C ILE A 147 4.05 -5.96 18.15
N VAL A 148 2.87 -6.48 17.79
CA VAL A 148 1.70 -5.66 17.47
C VAL A 148 1.30 -4.82 18.68
N ALA A 149 1.19 -5.41 19.87
CA ALA A 149 0.81 -4.68 21.08
C ALA A 149 1.79 -3.54 21.40
N GLU A 150 3.09 -3.82 21.36
CA GLU A 150 4.15 -2.81 21.61
C GLU A 150 4.09 -1.67 20.58
N LEU A 151 3.95 -1.98 19.28
CA LEU A 151 3.88 -0.97 18.21
C LEU A 151 2.55 -0.19 18.21
N VAL A 152 1.46 -0.77 18.71
CA VAL A 152 0.18 -0.07 18.93
C VAL A 152 0.30 0.90 20.11
N GLU A 153 0.95 0.49 21.21
CA GLU A 153 1.19 1.36 22.37
C GLU A 153 2.03 2.58 22.00
N ILE A 154 3.03 2.41 21.13
CA ILE A 154 3.84 3.50 20.58
C ILE A 154 3.03 4.39 19.60
N GLY A 155 1.98 3.84 18.98
CA GLY A 155 1.13 4.55 18.01
C GLY A 155 1.60 4.41 16.55
N VAL A 156 2.57 3.54 16.26
CA VAL A 156 3.00 3.21 14.88
C VAL A 156 1.92 2.43 14.16
N LEU A 157 1.32 1.46 14.87
CA LEU A 157 0.20 0.66 14.39
C LEU A 157 -1.09 1.10 15.07
N SER A 158 -2.20 0.86 14.39
CA SER A 158 -3.56 1.11 14.87
C SER A 158 -4.41 -0.14 14.64
N LEU A 159 -5.36 -0.37 15.55
CA LEU A 159 -6.38 -1.40 15.42
C LEU A 159 -7.65 -0.74 14.90
N THR A 160 -8.16 -1.20 13.77
CA THR A 160 -9.41 -0.73 13.18
C THR A 160 -10.39 -1.90 13.11
N PRO A 161 -11.64 -1.75 13.57
CA PRO A 161 -12.62 -2.83 13.47
C PRO A 161 -12.85 -3.23 12.01
N ASP A 162 -12.90 -4.53 11.74
CA ASP A 162 -13.20 -5.05 10.40
C ASP A 162 -14.66 -4.75 10.06
N PRO A 163 -14.96 -4.03 8.95
CA PRO A 163 -16.34 -3.85 8.50
C PRO A 163 -17.06 -5.16 8.15
N GLY A 164 -16.32 -6.26 7.92
CA GLY A 164 -16.89 -7.59 7.65
C GLY A 164 -17.14 -8.45 8.90
N ASP A 165 -16.45 -8.17 10.00
CA ASP A 165 -16.56 -8.89 11.26
C ASP A 165 -16.26 -7.95 12.44
N GLU A 166 -17.31 -7.48 13.13
CA GLU A 166 -17.19 -6.53 14.24
C GLU A 166 -16.35 -7.08 15.42
N ASN A 167 -16.13 -8.40 15.50
CA ASN A 167 -15.29 -9.01 16.53
C ASN A 167 -13.81 -9.12 16.15
N GLN A 168 -13.43 -8.68 14.94
CA GLN A 168 -12.05 -8.77 14.46
C GLN A 168 -11.44 -7.38 14.27
N ASP A 169 -10.35 -7.11 14.98
CA ASP A 169 -9.55 -5.91 14.78
C ASP A 169 -8.50 -6.13 13.69
N LEU A 170 -8.45 -5.22 12.72
CA LEU A 170 -7.45 -5.17 11.66
C LEU A 170 -6.30 -4.27 12.07
N VAL A 171 -5.09 -4.81 12.06
CA VAL A 171 -3.87 -4.03 12.27
C VAL A 171 -3.54 -3.24 11.01
N ARG A 172 -3.23 -1.95 11.16
CA ARG A 172 -2.76 -1.10 10.05
C ARG A 172 -1.73 -0.11 10.56
N LEU A 173 -0.80 0.30 9.69
CA LEU A 173 0.05 1.45 9.99
C LEU A 173 -0.84 2.70 10.16
N THR A 174 -0.63 3.45 11.24
CA THR A 174 -1.46 4.60 11.62
C THR A 174 -1.53 5.65 10.51
N ASP A 175 -0.39 5.99 9.92
CA ASP A 175 -0.29 6.96 8.83
C ASP A 175 0.93 6.66 7.95
N LEU A 176 0.82 6.86 6.63
CA LEU A 176 1.95 6.70 5.71
C LEU A 176 3.09 7.68 6.01
N ARG A 177 2.76 8.86 6.54
CA ARG A 177 3.74 9.89 6.92
C ARG A 177 4.66 9.43 8.05
N VAL A 178 4.29 8.40 8.82
CA VAL A 178 5.20 7.76 9.79
C VAL A 178 6.47 7.27 9.09
N ILE A 179 6.34 6.74 7.86
CA ILE A 179 7.48 6.29 7.05
C ILE A 179 8.42 7.47 6.73
N GLU A 180 7.87 8.64 6.45
CA GLU A 180 8.65 9.85 6.13
C GLU A 180 9.35 10.41 7.37
N THR A 181 8.70 10.36 8.54
CA THR A 181 9.25 10.89 9.80
C THR A 181 10.22 9.92 10.49
N TRP A 182 10.07 8.61 10.28
CA TRP A 182 10.91 7.59 10.91
C TRP A 182 11.95 7.06 9.92
N SER A 183 13.17 7.58 10.02
CA SER A 183 14.27 7.33 9.07
C SER A 183 14.61 5.85 8.86
N ARG A 184 14.58 5.04 9.93
CA ARG A 184 14.82 3.60 9.87
C ARG A 184 13.75 2.89 9.04
N LEU A 185 12.48 3.20 9.27
CA LEU A 185 11.38 2.65 8.48
C LEU A 185 11.43 3.12 7.01
N SER A 186 11.77 4.39 6.76
CA SER A 186 12.01 4.89 5.39
C SER A 186 13.06 4.04 4.68
N THR A 187 14.19 3.79 5.35
CA THR A 187 15.30 3.00 4.81
C THR A 187 14.86 1.57 4.49
N TRP A 188 14.13 0.92 5.40
CA TRP A 188 13.58 -0.42 5.16
C TRP A 188 12.62 -0.47 3.98
N VAL A 189 11.73 0.52 3.86
CA VAL A 189 10.76 0.61 2.76
C VAL A 189 11.46 0.87 1.43
N GLU A 190 12.48 1.73 1.41
CA GLU A 190 13.28 2.00 0.21
C GLU A 190 14.03 0.77 -0.27
N GLN A 191 14.70 0.05 0.64
CA GLN A 191 15.40 -1.19 0.34
C GLN A 191 14.45 -2.29 -0.15
N ALA A 192 13.28 -2.40 0.47
CA ALA A 192 12.27 -3.40 0.12
C ALA A 192 11.41 -3.01 -1.10
N ARG A 193 11.52 -1.78 -1.63
CA ARG A 193 10.60 -1.25 -2.66
C ARG A 193 10.45 -2.16 -3.90
N PRO A 194 11.52 -2.69 -4.53
CA PRO A 194 11.38 -3.58 -5.70
C PRO A 194 10.57 -4.84 -5.38
N VAL A 195 10.75 -5.36 -4.17
CA VAL A 195 10.05 -6.55 -3.68
C VAL A 195 8.59 -6.23 -3.36
N LEU A 196 8.31 -5.08 -2.73
CA LEU A 196 6.96 -4.62 -2.45
C LEU A 196 6.15 -4.39 -3.75
N ILE A 197 6.79 -3.92 -4.82
CA ILE A 197 6.17 -3.82 -6.15
C ILE A 197 5.77 -5.21 -6.65
N SER A 198 6.68 -6.18 -6.57
CA SER A 198 6.43 -7.56 -7.04
C SER A 198 5.28 -8.23 -6.27
N ARG A 199 5.26 -8.07 -4.94
CA ARG A 199 4.17 -8.56 -4.09
C ARG A 199 2.84 -7.88 -4.41
N SER A 200 2.82 -6.55 -4.53
CA SER A 200 1.60 -5.79 -4.81
C SER A 200 1.04 -6.12 -6.19
N ALA A 201 1.91 -6.31 -7.18
CA ALA A 201 1.52 -6.75 -8.52
C ALA A 201 0.92 -8.16 -8.50
N LEU A 202 1.52 -9.09 -7.76
CA LEU A 202 0.97 -10.44 -7.59
C LEU A 202 -0.43 -10.42 -6.96
N GLU A 203 -0.62 -9.63 -5.90
CA GLU A 203 -1.93 -9.47 -5.22
C GLU A 203 -2.99 -8.89 -6.16
N GLN A 204 -2.65 -7.83 -6.89
CA GLN A 204 -3.55 -7.22 -7.87
C GLN A 204 -3.88 -8.17 -9.02
N ASP A 205 -2.92 -8.94 -9.51
CA ASP A 205 -3.13 -9.91 -10.60
C ASP A 205 -4.02 -11.06 -10.15
N ALA A 206 -3.80 -11.59 -8.94
CA ALA A 206 -4.65 -12.62 -8.35
C ALA A 206 -6.09 -12.14 -8.18
N GLN A 207 -6.29 -10.90 -7.68
CA GLN A 207 -7.62 -10.34 -7.52
C GLN A 207 -8.31 -10.09 -8.86
N ARG A 208 -7.59 -9.57 -9.86
CA ARG A 208 -8.10 -9.40 -11.23
C ARG A 208 -8.48 -10.74 -11.84
N TRP A 209 -7.64 -11.75 -11.69
CA TRP A 209 -7.92 -13.10 -12.19
C TRP A 209 -9.16 -13.71 -11.55
N ALA A 210 -9.31 -13.60 -10.23
CA ALA A 210 -10.48 -14.12 -9.53
C ALA A 210 -11.77 -13.41 -9.95
N THR A 211 -11.76 -12.08 -10.03
CA THR A 211 -12.91 -11.27 -10.45
C THR A 211 -13.31 -11.51 -11.91
N ALA A 212 -12.35 -11.81 -12.79
CA ALA A 212 -12.59 -12.13 -14.20
C ALA A 212 -13.06 -13.57 -14.47
N GLY A 213 -13.37 -14.36 -13.43
CA GLY A 213 -13.80 -15.75 -13.60
C GLY A 213 -12.65 -16.73 -13.86
N ARG A 214 -11.44 -16.40 -13.39
CA ARG A 214 -10.25 -17.25 -13.39
C ARG A 214 -9.75 -17.67 -14.79
N PRO A 215 -9.56 -16.74 -15.74
CA PRO A 215 -9.09 -17.08 -17.08
C PRO A 215 -7.66 -17.63 -17.07
N ARG A 216 -7.40 -18.69 -17.86
CA ARG A 216 -6.06 -19.30 -17.96
C ARG A 216 -5.02 -18.39 -18.61
N ALA A 217 -5.44 -17.49 -19.50
CA ALA A 217 -4.54 -16.60 -20.22
C ALA A 217 -3.83 -15.57 -19.34
N TRP A 218 -4.26 -15.39 -18.09
CA TRP A 218 -3.70 -14.42 -17.14
C TRP A 218 -2.76 -15.06 -16.12
N LEU A 219 -2.63 -16.38 -16.16
CA LEU A 219 -1.73 -17.11 -15.27
C LEU A 219 -0.27 -16.81 -15.63
N TYR A 220 0.59 -16.79 -14.62
CA TYR A 220 2.02 -16.54 -14.83
C TYR A 220 2.68 -17.70 -15.56
N ASP A 221 3.64 -17.37 -16.41
CA ASP A 221 4.59 -18.33 -16.97
C ASP A 221 5.70 -18.66 -15.95
N HIS A 222 6.53 -19.64 -16.29
CA HIS A 222 7.60 -20.09 -15.41
C HIS A 222 8.65 -19.00 -15.10
N VAL A 223 8.91 -18.08 -16.05
CA VAL A 223 9.89 -17.00 -15.84
C VAL A 223 9.36 -16.01 -14.81
N ARG A 224 8.11 -15.57 -14.97
CA ARG A 224 7.46 -14.64 -14.05
C ARG A 224 7.24 -15.26 -12.67
N LEU A 225 6.94 -16.56 -12.61
CA LEU A 225 6.88 -17.30 -11.34
C LEU A 225 8.22 -17.29 -10.61
N THR A 226 9.33 -17.62 -11.29
CA THR A 226 10.66 -17.62 -10.67
C THR A 226 11.06 -16.23 -10.17
N LEU A 227 10.93 -15.19 -11.01
CA LEU A 227 11.28 -13.82 -10.61
C LEU A 227 10.43 -13.30 -9.44
N THR A 228 9.13 -13.62 -9.44
CA THR A 228 8.25 -13.22 -8.33
C THR A 228 8.58 -14.01 -7.06
N ALA A 229 8.92 -15.29 -7.17
CA ALA A 229 9.34 -16.12 -6.04
C ALA A 229 10.61 -15.59 -5.38
N ASP A 230 11.63 -15.26 -6.19
CA ASP A 230 12.90 -14.71 -5.70
C ASP A 230 12.69 -13.38 -4.97
N ALA A 231 11.82 -12.52 -5.51
CA ALA A 231 11.44 -11.28 -4.84
C ALA A 231 10.76 -11.57 -3.48
N LEU A 232 9.80 -12.49 -3.41
CA LEU A 232 9.09 -12.81 -2.16
C LEU A 232 10.02 -13.42 -1.10
N ILE A 233 10.99 -14.24 -1.49
CA ILE A 233 12.02 -14.77 -0.57
C ILE A 233 12.91 -13.64 -0.05
N ALA A 234 13.31 -12.70 -0.92
CA ALA A 234 14.10 -11.55 -0.50
C ALA A 234 13.38 -10.66 0.54
N LEU A 235 12.04 -10.70 0.59
CA LEU A 235 11.29 -10.02 1.64
C LEU A 235 11.50 -10.69 3.00
N SER A 236 11.51 -12.02 3.05
CA SER A 236 11.44 -12.81 4.28
C SER A 236 12.18 -14.15 4.12
N PRO A 237 13.53 -14.14 4.13
CA PRO A 237 14.33 -15.33 3.81
C PRO A 237 14.14 -16.48 4.80
N ASP A 238 13.84 -16.16 6.07
CA ASP A 238 13.80 -17.15 7.16
C ASP A 238 12.42 -17.82 7.36
N LEU A 239 11.36 -17.34 6.68
CA LEU A 239 10.01 -17.91 6.80
C LEU A 239 9.94 -19.37 6.31
N GLY A 240 10.84 -19.78 5.40
CA GLY A 240 10.90 -21.15 4.88
C GLY A 240 11.51 -22.17 5.85
N ALA A 241 12.32 -21.74 6.82
CA ALA A 241 13.04 -22.63 7.74
C ALA A 241 12.22 -23.02 8.99
N ALA A 242 11.21 -22.22 9.32
CA ALA A 242 10.43 -22.35 10.54
C ALA A 242 9.35 -23.45 10.46
N GLY A 243 9.75 -24.73 10.41
CA GLY A 243 9.05 -25.91 10.96
C GLY A 243 7.60 -26.24 10.55
N THR A 244 6.91 -25.39 9.80
CA THR A 244 5.55 -25.64 9.29
C THR A 244 5.70 -26.32 7.94
N GLN A 245 4.80 -27.26 7.62
CA GLN A 245 4.77 -28.00 6.34
C GLN A 245 4.63 -27.02 5.16
N SER A 246 5.75 -26.42 4.74
CA SER A 246 5.82 -25.49 3.64
C SER A 246 6.07 -26.32 2.39
N ALA A 247 5.06 -26.43 1.53
CA ALA A 247 5.21 -27.15 0.29
C ALA A 247 6.08 -26.32 -0.66
N ALA A 248 7.17 -26.93 -1.15
CA ALA A 248 7.98 -26.34 -2.21
C ALA A 248 7.20 -26.32 -3.53
N PHE A 249 7.35 -25.23 -4.28
CA PHE A 249 6.80 -25.15 -5.63
C PHE A 249 7.79 -25.66 -6.68
N TRP A 250 7.28 -25.94 -7.89
CA TRP A 250 8.12 -26.43 -8.99
C TRP A 250 8.94 -25.32 -9.66
N PHE A 251 8.39 -24.10 -9.74
CA PHE A 251 9.08 -22.94 -10.28
C PHE A 251 9.32 -21.91 -9.18
N GLY A 252 10.59 -21.52 -9.01
CA GLY A 252 11.05 -20.63 -7.94
C GLY A 252 11.29 -21.34 -6.61
N ALA A 253 12.13 -20.73 -5.75
CA ALA A 253 12.47 -21.29 -4.44
C ALA A 253 11.45 -20.93 -3.34
N ALA A 254 10.45 -20.09 -3.64
CA ALA A 254 9.42 -19.72 -2.68
C ALA A 254 8.59 -20.95 -2.27
N THR A 255 8.13 -20.94 -1.04
CA THR A 255 7.22 -21.96 -0.48
C THR A 255 5.87 -21.34 -0.17
N THR A 256 4.89 -22.16 0.22
CA THR A 256 3.57 -21.67 0.66
C THR A 256 3.64 -20.64 1.80
N ALA A 257 4.69 -20.65 2.62
CA ALA A 257 4.88 -19.64 3.68
C ALA A 257 5.21 -18.23 3.14
N HIS A 258 5.76 -18.12 1.93
CA HIS A 258 6.14 -16.84 1.31
C HIS A 258 4.99 -16.23 0.49
N ILE A 259 3.95 -17.02 0.20
CA ILE A 259 2.84 -16.59 -0.64
C ILE A 259 1.71 -16.09 0.28
N PRO A 260 1.19 -14.87 0.06
CA PRO A 260 0.00 -14.41 0.76
C PRO A 260 -1.15 -15.42 0.57
N PRO A 261 -1.89 -15.78 1.61
CA PRO A 261 -2.94 -16.79 1.50
C PRO A 261 -4.19 -16.24 0.78
N GLY A 262 -5.23 -17.07 0.73
CA GLY A 262 -6.47 -16.76 0.01
C GLY A 262 -6.29 -16.79 -1.50
N THR A 263 -6.85 -15.78 -2.18
CA THR A 263 -6.91 -15.69 -3.65
C THR A 263 -5.52 -15.77 -4.31
N VAL A 264 -4.50 -15.25 -3.65
CA VAL A 264 -3.12 -15.22 -4.17
C VAL A 264 -2.52 -16.62 -4.23
N THR A 265 -2.68 -17.43 -3.17
CA THR A 265 -2.25 -18.83 -3.17
C THR A 265 -2.94 -19.65 -4.26
N GLU A 266 -4.24 -19.43 -4.49
CA GLU A 266 -4.97 -20.12 -5.56
C GLU A 266 -4.47 -19.73 -6.96
N PHE A 267 -4.25 -18.44 -7.19
CA PHE A 267 -3.69 -17.91 -8.44
C PHE A 267 -2.28 -18.46 -8.70
N TRP A 268 -1.45 -18.49 -7.65
CA TRP A 268 -0.09 -19.01 -7.71
C TRP A 268 -0.07 -20.50 -8.06
N ALA A 269 -0.85 -21.32 -7.35
CA ALA A 269 -0.97 -22.75 -7.61
C ALA A 269 -1.51 -23.05 -9.02
N ALA A 270 -2.50 -22.29 -9.49
CA ALA A 270 -3.02 -22.40 -10.86
C ALA A 270 -1.95 -22.08 -11.90
N SER A 271 -1.14 -21.04 -11.66
CA SER A 271 -0.04 -20.63 -12.53
C SER A 271 1.07 -21.69 -12.61
N GLN A 272 1.45 -22.27 -11.46
CA GLN A 272 2.40 -23.38 -11.38
C GLN A 272 1.90 -24.59 -12.22
N ALA A 273 0.64 -24.98 -12.04
CA ALA A 273 0.03 -26.09 -12.76
C ALA A 273 -0.14 -25.83 -14.28
N ALA A 274 -0.37 -24.59 -14.68
CA ALA A 274 -0.41 -24.20 -16.09
C ALA A 274 0.99 -24.28 -16.73
N SER A 275 2.00 -23.72 -16.07
CA SER A 275 3.39 -23.75 -16.55
C SER A 275 3.95 -25.17 -16.69
N LEU A 276 3.65 -26.07 -15.73
CA LEU A 276 4.03 -27.48 -15.84
C LEU A 276 3.39 -28.18 -17.04
N ARG A 277 2.12 -27.88 -17.34
CA ARG A 277 1.44 -28.44 -18.52
C ARG A 277 2.10 -27.97 -19.81
N THR A 278 2.42 -26.68 -19.91
CA THR A 278 3.13 -26.13 -21.06
C THR A 278 4.48 -26.81 -21.26
N LEU A 279 5.25 -27.00 -20.19
CA LEU A 279 6.56 -27.65 -20.25
C LEU A 279 6.46 -29.12 -20.69
N ARG A 280 5.49 -29.88 -20.16
CA ARG A 280 5.24 -31.26 -20.59
C ARG A 280 4.84 -31.36 -22.06
N VAL A 281 4.04 -30.43 -22.58
CA VAL A 281 3.67 -30.39 -24.00
C VAL A 281 4.91 -30.14 -24.87
N HIS A 282 5.76 -29.18 -24.50
CA HIS A 282 7.01 -28.93 -25.24
C HIS A 282 7.96 -30.13 -25.20
N GLN A 283 8.09 -30.79 -24.04
CA GLN A 283 8.89 -32.02 -23.91
C GLN A 283 8.35 -33.16 -24.78
N MET A 284 7.02 -33.35 -24.85
CA MET A 284 6.42 -34.34 -25.73
C MET A 284 6.66 -34.02 -27.21
N ILE A 285 6.49 -32.75 -27.62
CA ILE A 285 6.77 -32.34 -29.02
C ILE A 285 8.24 -32.57 -29.38
N ALA A 286 9.17 -32.20 -28.50
CA ALA A 286 10.60 -32.41 -28.70
C ALA A 286 10.95 -33.91 -28.80
N ALA A 287 10.38 -34.74 -27.93
CA ALA A 287 10.57 -36.19 -27.97
C ALA A 287 10.06 -36.80 -29.29
N VAL A 288 8.88 -36.36 -29.76
CA VAL A 288 8.33 -36.81 -31.06
C VAL A 288 9.22 -36.39 -32.22
N LEU A 289 9.74 -35.15 -32.22
CA LEU A 289 10.67 -34.68 -33.25
C LEU A 289 11.99 -35.48 -33.25
N ILE A 290 12.57 -35.74 -32.08
CA ILE A 290 13.78 -36.54 -31.95
C ILE A 290 13.55 -37.98 -32.45
N ALA A 291 12.43 -38.60 -32.10
CA ALA A 291 12.07 -39.93 -32.57
C ALA A 291 11.89 -39.97 -34.10
N LEU A 292 11.25 -38.95 -34.68
CA LEU A 292 11.08 -38.83 -36.14
C LEU A 292 12.43 -38.68 -36.86
N ILE A 293 13.32 -37.84 -36.34
CA ILE A 293 14.68 -37.65 -36.89
C ILE A 293 15.45 -38.98 -36.82
N ALA A 294 15.45 -39.67 -35.68
CA ALA A 294 16.11 -40.95 -35.53
C ALA A 294 15.56 -42.02 -36.50
N MET A 295 14.24 -42.05 -36.70
CA MET A 295 13.58 -42.95 -37.66
C MET A 295 14.00 -42.66 -39.11
N THR A 296 14.06 -41.38 -39.51
CA THR A 296 14.50 -41.01 -40.87
C THR A 296 15.99 -41.32 -41.12
N LEU A 297 16.85 -41.09 -40.12
CA LEU A 297 18.28 -41.44 -40.20
C LEU A 297 18.47 -42.96 -40.27
N GLY A 298 17.75 -43.73 -39.45
CA GLY A 298 17.78 -45.18 -39.48
C GLY A 298 17.32 -45.76 -40.82
N LEU A 299 16.25 -45.20 -41.40
CA LEU A 299 15.75 -45.59 -42.72
C LEU A 299 16.75 -45.23 -43.84
N GLY A 300 17.39 -44.06 -43.76
CA GLY A 300 18.42 -43.65 -44.71
C GLY A 300 19.65 -44.57 -44.70
N LEU A 301 20.09 -44.99 -43.51
CA LEU A 301 21.19 -45.96 -43.37
C LEU A 301 20.82 -47.34 -43.92
N ALA A 302 19.60 -47.81 -43.67
CA ALA A 302 19.13 -49.09 -44.19
C ALA A 302 19.03 -49.10 -45.72
N LEU A 303 18.53 -48.02 -46.32
CA LEU A 303 18.46 -47.88 -47.79
C LEU A 303 19.85 -47.77 -48.43
N GLY A 304 20.78 -47.01 -47.82
CA GLY A 304 22.15 -46.89 -48.33
C GLY A 304 22.92 -48.21 -48.32
N ALA A 305 22.67 -49.08 -47.34
CA ALA A 305 23.28 -50.40 -47.25
C ALA A 305 22.78 -51.41 -48.29
N VAL A 306 21.61 -51.18 -48.90
CA VAL A 306 21.04 -52.05 -49.95
C VAL A 306 21.53 -51.67 -51.35
N THR A 307 22.02 -50.44 -51.52
CA THR A 307 22.49 -49.91 -52.81
C THR A 307 24.01 -49.96 -53.01
N ALA A 308 24.76 -50.36 -51.98
CA ALA A 308 26.23 -50.53 -52.01
C ALA A 308 26.58 -52.01 -52.14
#